data_AF-A0A522N0T8-F1
#
_entry.id   AF-A0A522N0T8-F1
#
_cell.length_a   1.000
_cell.length_b   1.000
_cell.length_c   1.000
_cell.angle_alpha   90.00
_cell.angle_beta   90.00
_cell.angle_gamma   90.00
#
_symmetry.space_group_name_H-M   'P 1'
#
loop_
_entity.id
_entity.type
_entity.pdbx_description
1 polymer ?
#
loop_
_entity_poly.entity_id
_entity_poly.type
_entity_poly.pdbx_seq_one_letter_code
_entity_poly.pdbx_strand_id
1 'polypeptide(L)'
;MITTSPSEFLDAHAALAPLPEAMGTARAAYLIAPVGFALAAESARDNRYMDMNRAVDPLRALAQHSTLAQALRADLPAITFPGNPDTPDAVFPNNVFGTAPGRLIVGRMRHAVRRREAERPDIRGFFGDVLGYDEIDLSGCEGLVAELTGSLIIDRARGIGFCGLSERCDMAGAEAMHQAFGLRLTFCFELAESEYHTNVVLTLLAGRAAIIAADGFRDPAVPKAIAQAYAGRAIWLTPAQKQAYAGNAITLSGERVWMSSGAADSLTVEQRAALAGFGFAIGTVELDEIEKAGGSLRCCVGEIY
;
A
#
# COMPACT_ATOMS: atom_id res chain seq x y z
N MET A 1 -12.57 -8.93 -14.67
CA MET A 1 -11.69 -10.00 -15.20
C MET A 1 -10.54 -10.19 -14.22
N ILE A 2 -10.14 -11.43 -13.95
CA ILE A 2 -8.93 -11.74 -13.18
C ILE A 2 -8.06 -12.60 -14.08
N THR A 3 -6.76 -12.29 -14.15
CA THR A 3 -5.80 -13.07 -14.93
C THR A 3 -4.48 -13.21 -14.17
N THR A 4 -3.77 -14.30 -14.44
CA THR A 4 -2.40 -14.55 -13.98
C THR A 4 -1.39 -14.53 -15.12
N SER A 5 -1.85 -14.33 -16.37
CA SER A 5 -1.01 -14.32 -17.55
C SER A 5 -0.54 -12.91 -17.89
N PRO A 6 0.79 -12.65 -17.98
CA PRO A 6 1.31 -11.34 -18.38
C PRO A 6 0.83 -10.87 -19.75
N SER A 7 0.63 -11.79 -20.72
CA SER A 7 0.13 -11.42 -22.05
C SER A 7 -1.35 -11.06 -22.03
N GLU A 8 -2.18 -11.84 -21.35
CA GLU A 8 -3.61 -11.51 -21.20
C GLU A 8 -3.80 -10.21 -20.43
N PHE A 9 -2.96 -9.96 -19.42
CA PHE A 9 -2.94 -8.68 -18.70
C PHE A 9 -2.66 -7.51 -19.65
N LEU A 10 -1.64 -7.60 -20.50
CA LEU A 10 -1.30 -6.55 -21.45
C LEU A 10 -2.42 -6.29 -22.46
N ASP A 11 -3.02 -7.36 -23.01
CA ASP A 11 -4.13 -7.27 -23.95
C ASP A 11 -5.36 -6.62 -23.29
N ALA A 12 -5.71 -7.07 -22.07
CA ALA A 12 -6.80 -6.48 -21.31
C ALA A 12 -6.52 -5.02 -20.94
N HIS A 13 -5.30 -4.70 -20.48
CA HIS A 13 -4.91 -3.33 -20.16
C HIS A 13 -5.01 -2.41 -21.38
N ALA A 14 -4.56 -2.85 -22.55
CA ALA A 14 -4.64 -2.06 -23.79
C ALA A 14 -6.09 -1.75 -24.21
N ALA A 15 -7.04 -2.62 -23.88
CA ALA A 15 -8.46 -2.42 -24.13
C ALA A 15 -9.15 -1.50 -23.08
N LEU A 16 -8.50 -1.21 -21.94
CA LEU A 16 -9.09 -0.42 -20.86
C LEU A 16 -8.69 1.06 -20.96
N ALA A 17 -9.62 1.89 -21.42
CA ALA A 17 -9.50 3.34 -21.27
C ALA A 17 -9.61 3.76 -19.77
N PRO A 18 -8.94 4.85 -19.37
CA PRO A 18 -9.19 5.51 -18.08
C PRO A 18 -10.67 5.85 -17.92
N LEU A 19 -11.16 5.75 -16.69
CA LEU A 19 -12.52 6.12 -16.30
C LEU A 19 -12.63 7.65 -16.31
N PRO A 20 -13.55 8.26 -17.08
CA PRO A 20 -13.63 9.72 -17.26
C PRO A 20 -13.75 10.54 -15.97
N GLU A 21 -14.37 9.97 -14.92
CA GLU A 21 -14.64 10.64 -13.64
C GLU A 21 -13.79 10.08 -12.48
N ALA A 22 -12.93 9.09 -12.72
CA ALA A 22 -12.13 8.50 -11.66
C ALA A 22 -10.94 9.40 -11.31
N MET A 23 -10.81 9.72 -10.03
CA MET A 23 -9.61 10.36 -9.53
C MET A 23 -8.46 9.36 -9.46
N GLY A 24 -7.30 9.75 -9.98
CA GLY A 24 -6.08 8.93 -9.93
C GLY A 24 -5.42 8.88 -8.54
N THR A 25 -5.83 9.74 -7.61
CA THR A 25 -5.35 9.84 -6.23
C THR A 25 -6.51 10.08 -5.26
N ALA A 26 -6.27 9.82 -3.98
CA ALA A 26 -7.26 9.98 -2.92
C ALA A 26 -7.71 11.44 -2.74
N ARG A 27 -8.92 11.66 -2.21
CA ARG A 27 -9.42 13.00 -1.83
C ARG A 27 -8.99 13.43 -0.43
N ALA A 28 -8.70 12.47 0.43
CA ALA A 28 -8.19 12.66 1.77
C ALA A 28 -7.38 11.43 2.20
N ALA A 29 -6.71 11.54 3.33
CA ALA A 29 -6.02 10.42 3.97
C ALA A 29 -6.37 10.33 5.44
N TYR A 30 -6.22 9.14 6.00
CA TYR A 30 -6.21 8.93 7.43
C TYR A 30 -4.98 8.13 7.86
N LEU A 31 -4.58 8.35 9.10
CA LEU A 31 -3.48 7.66 9.76
C LEU A 31 -3.95 7.18 11.15
N ILE A 32 -3.21 6.25 11.74
CA ILE A 32 -3.46 5.77 13.11
C ILE A 32 -2.20 6.03 13.92
N ALA A 33 -2.32 6.81 15.00
CA ALA A 33 -1.18 7.17 15.84
C ALA A 33 -0.54 5.90 16.47
N PRO A 34 0.80 5.82 16.56
CA PRO A 34 1.52 4.65 17.07
C PRO A 34 1.56 4.63 18.62
N VAL A 35 0.39 4.63 19.26
CA VAL A 35 0.27 4.59 20.73
C VAL A 35 0.72 3.22 21.24
N GLY A 36 1.74 3.19 22.10
CA GLY A 36 2.32 1.93 22.59
C GLY A 36 3.18 1.22 21.54
N PHE A 37 3.80 1.97 20.63
CA PHE A 37 4.61 1.42 19.53
C PHE A 37 5.62 0.37 20.02
N ALA A 38 5.48 -0.83 19.46
CA ALA A 38 6.28 -1.99 19.76
C ALA A 38 6.35 -2.89 18.52
N LEU A 39 7.38 -3.74 18.45
CA LEU A 39 7.48 -4.74 17.40
C LEU A 39 6.55 -5.92 17.73
N ALA A 40 5.53 -6.13 16.90
CA ALA A 40 4.60 -7.24 17.07
C ALA A 40 5.27 -8.59 16.77
N ALA A 41 5.50 -9.39 17.81
CA ALA A 41 6.23 -10.67 17.69
C ALA A 41 5.54 -11.71 16.79
N GLU A 42 4.21 -11.66 16.62
CA GLU A 42 3.48 -12.56 15.70
C GLU A 42 3.76 -12.17 14.24
N SER A 43 3.65 -10.88 13.91
CA SER A 43 3.92 -10.33 12.58
C SER A 43 5.39 -10.44 12.17
N ALA A 44 6.31 -10.37 13.13
CA ALA A 44 7.75 -10.48 12.86
C ALA A 44 8.18 -11.88 12.37
N ARG A 45 7.35 -12.92 12.53
CA ARG A 45 7.69 -14.30 12.12
C ARG A 45 7.80 -14.46 10.61
N ASP A 46 7.05 -13.66 9.85
CA ASP A 46 6.99 -13.72 8.39
C ASP A 46 7.23 -12.34 7.73
N ASN A 47 7.62 -11.32 8.51
CA ASN A 47 8.07 -10.03 8.00
C ASN A 47 9.58 -9.85 8.20
N ARG A 48 10.37 -10.13 7.16
CA ARG A 48 11.85 -10.04 7.21
C ARG A 48 12.39 -8.65 7.51
N TYR A 49 11.57 -7.62 7.34
CA TYR A 49 11.98 -6.24 7.53
C TYR A 49 11.93 -5.83 9.01
N MET A 50 11.30 -6.64 9.86
CA MET A 50 11.32 -6.46 11.31
C MET A 50 12.58 -7.09 11.91
N ASP A 51 13.38 -6.27 12.58
CA ASP A 51 14.53 -6.75 13.38
C ASP A 51 14.20 -6.64 14.87
N MET A 52 13.82 -7.78 15.46
CA MET A 52 13.44 -7.88 16.88
C MET A 52 14.59 -7.57 17.85
N ASN A 53 15.84 -7.48 17.38
CA ASN A 53 16.97 -7.09 18.22
C ASN A 53 17.11 -5.57 18.36
N ARG A 54 16.35 -4.78 17.59
CA ARG A 54 16.38 -3.33 17.69
C ARG A 54 15.42 -2.84 18.76
N ALA A 55 15.95 -2.05 19.68
CA ALA A 55 15.11 -1.28 20.59
C ALA A 55 14.29 -0.25 19.79
N VAL A 56 13.02 -0.10 20.16
CA VAL A 56 12.15 0.95 19.66
C VAL A 56 12.11 2.13 20.63
N ASP A 57 12.03 3.33 20.09
CA ASP A 57 11.75 4.58 20.79
C ASP A 57 10.32 5.05 20.44
N PRO A 58 9.33 4.77 21.31
CA PRO A 58 7.93 5.13 21.03
C PRO A 58 7.70 6.65 20.88
N LEU A 59 8.50 7.49 21.56
CA LEU A 59 8.36 8.94 21.46
C LEU A 59 8.86 9.43 20.10
N ARG A 60 9.98 8.89 19.61
CA ARG A 60 10.47 9.16 18.26
C ARG A 60 9.47 8.67 17.20
N ALA A 61 8.93 7.46 17.33
CA ALA A 61 7.91 6.94 16.41
C ALA A 61 6.68 7.86 16.35
N LEU A 62 6.21 8.35 17.50
CA LEU A 62 5.09 9.30 17.57
C LEU A 62 5.42 10.65 16.92
N ALA A 63 6.64 11.16 17.12
CA ALA A 63 7.09 12.41 16.50
C ALA A 63 7.21 12.28 14.97
N GLN A 64 7.74 11.16 14.48
CA GLN A 64 7.84 10.85 13.04
C GLN A 64 6.46 10.72 12.40
N HIS A 65 5.55 9.97 13.05
CA HIS A 65 4.17 9.87 12.60
C HIS A 65 3.47 11.24 12.54
N SER A 66 3.67 12.08 13.57
CA SER A 66 3.08 13.43 13.59
C SER A 66 3.64 14.32 12.46
N THR A 67 4.93 14.18 12.17
CA THR A 67 5.59 14.86 11.05
C THR A 67 5.05 14.40 9.70
N LEU A 68 4.87 13.08 9.52
CA LEU A 68 4.20 12.50 8.35
C LEU A 68 2.81 13.10 8.17
N ALA A 69 1.94 13.01 9.19
CA ALA A 69 0.58 13.53 9.11
C ALA A 69 0.54 15.03 8.73
N GLN A 70 1.46 15.83 9.27
CA GLN A 70 1.57 17.24 8.92
C GLN A 70 2.08 17.47 7.48
N ALA A 71 3.05 16.69 7.02
CA ALA A 71 3.62 16.83 5.69
C ALA A 71 2.60 16.50 4.58
N LEU A 72 1.80 15.43 4.76
CA LEU A 72 0.80 15.02 3.78
C LEU A 72 -0.32 16.07 3.59
N ARG A 73 -0.53 16.96 4.57
CA ARG A 73 -1.48 18.09 4.47
C ARG A 73 -1.14 19.10 3.38
N ALA A 74 0.08 19.06 2.86
CA ALA A 74 0.45 19.85 1.69
C ALA A 74 -0.26 19.40 0.41
N ASP A 75 -0.75 18.14 0.35
CA ASP A 75 -1.41 17.58 -0.83
C ASP A 75 -2.91 17.37 -0.62
N LEU A 76 -3.34 16.94 0.57
CA LEU A 76 -4.75 16.63 0.86
C LEU A 76 -5.09 16.74 2.36
N PRO A 77 -6.38 16.83 2.74
CA PRO A 77 -6.79 16.72 4.14
C PRO A 77 -6.37 15.39 4.77
N ALA A 78 -5.68 15.45 5.92
CA ALA A 78 -5.23 14.27 6.66
C ALA A 78 -5.81 14.21 8.08
N ILE A 79 -6.46 13.09 8.40
CA ILE A 79 -7.09 12.78 9.69
C ILE A 79 -6.21 11.79 10.46
N THR A 80 -6.12 11.94 11.78
CA THR A 80 -5.40 10.99 12.63
C THR A 80 -6.36 10.38 13.64
N PHE A 81 -6.54 9.06 13.58
CA PHE A 81 -7.22 8.29 14.62
C PHE A 81 -6.27 7.97 15.78
N PRO A 82 -6.79 7.85 17.01
CA PRO A 82 -5.99 7.38 18.12
C PRO A 82 -5.51 5.94 17.89
N GLY A 83 -4.31 5.63 18.35
CA GLY A 83 -3.81 4.26 18.40
C GLY A 83 -4.42 3.46 19.55
N ASN A 84 -4.18 2.17 19.56
CA ASN A 84 -4.50 1.28 20.67
C ASN A 84 -3.26 0.42 21.01
N PRO A 85 -2.76 0.46 22.27
CA PRO A 85 -1.63 -0.37 22.71
C PRO A 85 -1.79 -1.87 22.46
N ASP A 86 -3.03 -2.38 22.44
CA ASP A 86 -3.31 -3.80 22.21
C ASP A 86 -3.15 -4.22 20.74
N THR A 87 -3.01 -3.25 19.84
CA THR A 87 -2.83 -3.42 18.38
C THR A 87 -1.66 -2.56 17.87
N PRO A 88 -0.41 -2.91 18.19
CA PRO A 88 0.76 -2.08 17.88
C PRO A 88 1.02 -1.89 16.37
N ASP A 89 0.60 -2.84 15.53
CA ASP A 89 0.73 -2.75 14.06
C ASP A 89 -0.37 -1.90 13.39
N ALA A 90 -1.32 -1.38 14.17
CA ALA A 90 -2.41 -0.55 13.63
C ALA A 90 -1.90 0.75 12.99
N VAL A 91 -0.66 1.16 13.26
CA VAL A 91 0.04 2.25 12.54
C VAL A 91 0.09 2.01 11.02
N PHE A 92 -0.12 0.77 10.54
CA PHE A 92 -0.21 0.41 9.13
C PHE A 92 -1.67 0.10 8.69
N PRO A 93 -2.57 1.10 8.65
CA PRO A 93 -4.00 0.91 8.49
C PRO A 93 -4.40 0.37 7.11
N ASN A 94 -3.58 0.61 6.09
CA ASN A 94 -3.86 0.32 4.68
C ASN A 94 -4.09 -1.17 4.39
N ASN A 95 -3.66 -2.04 5.32
CA ASN A 95 -3.79 -3.48 5.27
C ASN A 95 -5.14 -3.98 5.78
N VAL A 96 -5.78 -3.22 6.68
CA VAL A 96 -7.01 -3.60 7.39
C VAL A 96 -8.22 -2.85 6.86
N PHE A 97 -8.05 -1.57 6.55
CA PHE A 97 -9.11 -0.71 6.04
C PHE A 97 -8.67 -0.13 4.70
N GLY A 98 -9.55 -0.22 3.71
CA GLY A 98 -9.37 0.37 2.39
C GLY A 98 -10.65 1.04 1.95
N THR A 99 -10.54 1.99 1.04
CA THR A 99 -11.72 2.69 0.51
C THR A 99 -11.82 2.61 -1.01
N ALA A 100 -13.05 2.69 -1.47
CA ALA A 100 -13.45 2.98 -2.84
C ALA A 100 -14.56 4.05 -2.78
N PRO A 101 -14.91 4.72 -3.88
CA PRO A 101 -15.99 5.70 -3.87
C PRO A 101 -17.27 5.16 -3.21
N GLY A 102 -17.63 5.77 -2.08
CA GLY A 102 -18.81 5.41 -1.28
C GLY A 102 -18.72 4.09 -0.51
N ARG A 103 -17.53 3.47 -0.37
CA ARG A 103 -17.37 2.18 0.29
C ARG A 103 -16.18 2.12 1.23
N LEU A 104 -16.39 1.55 2.40
CA LEU A 104 -15.35 1.05 3.28
C LEU A 104 -15.18 -0.46 3.06
N ILE A 105 -13.97 -0.93 2.81
CA ILE A 105 -13.64 -2.34 2.74
C ILE A 105 -12.81 -2.70 3.97
N VAL A 106 -13.24 -3.70 4.72
CA VAL A 106 -12.52 -4.24 5.89
C VAL A 106 -11.88 -5.58 5.51
N GLY A 107 -10.56 -5.68 5.68
CA GLY A 107 -9.73 -6.81 5.23
C GLY A 107 -9.71 -8.01 6.17
N ARG A 108 -9.42 -9.18 5.61
CA ARG A 108 -9.21 -10.42 6.38
C ARG A 108 -7.72 -10.62 6.65
N MET A 109 -7.28 -10.19 7.82
CA MET A 109 -5.88 -10.31 8.24
C MET A 109 -5.49 -11.76 8.55
N ARG A 110 -4.26 -12.15 8.15
CA ARG A 110 -3.71 -13.49 8.42
C ARG A 110 -3.53 -13.76 9.90
N HIS A 111 -2.95 -12.81 10.62
CA HIS A 111 -2.53 -12.97 12.02
C HIS A 111 -3.58 -12.52 13.00
N ALA A 112 -3.67 -13.20 14.15
CA ALA A 112 -4.69 -12.91 15.16
C ALA A 112 -4.51 -11.52 15.77
N VAL A 113 -3.26 -11.09 16.00
CA VAL A 113 -2.95 -9.73 16.47
C VAL A 113 -3.54 -8.65 15.56
N ARG A 114 -3.51 -8.86 14.25
CA ARG A 114 -3.97 -7.88 13.27
C ARG A 114 -5.46 -7.99 12.96
N ARG A 115 -6.09 -9.15 13.17
CA ARG A 115 -7.55 -9.29 13.04
C ARG A 115 -8.32 -8.39 14.02
N ARG A 116 -7.78 -8.16 15.22
CA ARG A 116 -8.37 -7.25 16.23
C ARG A 116 -8.48 -5.80 15.73
N GLU A 117 -7.63 -5.40 14.79
CA GLU A 117 -7.66 -4.05 14.21
C GLU A 117 -8.93 -3.81 13.38
N ALA A 118 -9.56 -4.86 12.83
CA ALA A 118 -10.78 -4.75 12.04
C ALA A 118 -12.02 -4.37 12.88
N GLU A 119 -11.94 -4.54 14.21
CA GLU A 119 -13.05 -4.33 15.14
C GLU A 119 -13.21 -2.85 15.56
N ARG A 120 -12.41 -1.93 15.01
CA ARG A 120 -12.32 -0.52 15.43
C ARG A 120 -13.64 0.25 15.18
N PRO A 121 -14.45 0.53 16.22
CA PRO A 121 -15.76 1.16 16.03
C PRO A 121 -15.65 2.64 15.67
N ASP A 122 -14.57 3.31 16.07
CA ASP A 122 -14.32 4.71 15.76
C ASP A 122 -13.97 4.93 14.27
N ILE A 123 -13.24 3.99 13.66
CA ILE A 123 -12.93 4.02 12.22
C ILE A 123 -14.17 3.63 11.41
N ARG A 124 -14.81 2.51 11.75
CA ARG A 124 -16.04 2.06 11.09
C ARG A 124 -17.15 3.10 11.17
N GLY A 125 -17.39 3.67 12.36
CA GLY A 125 -18.38 4.73 12.58
C GLY A 125 -18.03 6.03 11.84
N PHE A 126 -16.76 6.41 11.74
CA PHE A 126 -16.38 7.56 10.91
C PHE A 126 -16.76 7.37 9.44
N PHE A 127 -16.43 6.23 8.84
CA PHE A 127 -16.76 6.00 7.43
C PHE A 127 -18.27 5.78 7.21
N GLY A 128 -18.94 5.01 8.07
CA GLY A 128 -20.36 4.72 7.96
C GLY A 128 -21.24 5.92 8.34
N ASP A 129 -21.11 6.42 9.57
CA ASP A 129 -22.03 7.42 10.13
C ASP A 129 -21.71 8.86 9.68
N VAL A 130 -20.42 9.18 9.46
CA VAL A 130 -20.01 10.55 9.09
C VAL A 130 -19.87 10.71 7.58
N LEU A 131 -19.24 9.76 6.89
CA LEU A 131 -19.06 9.84 5.43
C LEU A 131 -20.16 9.15 4.62
N GLY A 132 -21.02 8.34 5.25
CA GLY A 132 -22.12 7.65 4.58
C GLY A 132 -21.66 6.51 3.67
N TYR A 133 -20.54 5.85 4.00
CA TYR A 133 -20.00 4.77 3.18
C TYR A 133 -20.67 3.44 3.50
N ASP A 134 -20.92 2.64 2.47
CA ASP A 134 -21.35 1.25 2.62
C ASP A 134 -20.14 0.39 3.05
N GLU A 135 -20.33 -0.43 4.08
CA GLU A 135 -19.30 -1.34 4.54
C GLU A 135 -19.35 -2.69 3.80
N ILE A 136 -18.20 -3.12 3.29
CA ILE A 136 -17.96 -4.48 2.80
C ILE A 136 -16.96 -5.13 3.74
N ASP A 137 -17.45 -6.00 4.62
CA ASP A 137 -16.64 -6.65 5.64
C ASP A 137 -16.16 -8.03 5.19
N LEU A 138 -14.89 -8.13 4.77
CA LEU A 138 -14.23 -9.40 4.48
C LEU A 138 -13.62 -10.03 5.74
N SER A 139 -13.49 -9.28 6.84
CA SER A 139 -12.78 -9.73 8.04
C SER A 139 -13.44 -10.92 8.72
N GLY A 140 -14.76 -11.10 8.54
CA GLY A 140 -15.51 -12.26 9.02
C GLY A 140 -15.45 -13.49 8.11
N CYS A 141 -14.97 -13.37 6.86
CA CYS A 141 -14.95 -14.47 5.90
C CYS A 141 -13.92 -15.54 6.28
N GLU A 142 -14.32 -16.81 6.15
CA GLU A 142 -13.42 -17.96 6.31
C GLU A 142 -12.84 -18.40 4.97
N GLY A 143 -11.68 -19.08 5.01
CA GLY A 143 -11.06 -19.66 3.81
C GLY A 143 -10.38 -18.68 2.86
N LEU A 144 -10.13 -17.43 3.31
CA LEU A 144 -9.38 -16.44 2.55
C LEU A 144 -8.47 -15.61 3.45
N VAL A 145 -7.44 -14.99 2.85
CA VAL A 145 -6.64 -13.91 3.44
C VAL A 145 -6.63 -12.74 2.47
N ALA A 146 -6.94 -11.54 2.95
CA ALA A 146 -7.06 -10.34 2.12
C ALA A 146 -6.54 -9.10 2.87
N GLU A 147 -5.22 -8.92 2.92
CA GLU A 147 -4.57 -7.76 3.55
C GLU A 147 -4.54 -6.52 2.62
N LEU A 148 -5.72 -6.21 2.04
CA LEU A 148 -6.08 -5.04 1.25
C LEU A 148 -4.93 -4.41 0.46
N THR A 149 -4.69 -3.11 0.62
CA THR A 149 -3.74 -2.37 -0.22
C THR A 149 -2.27 -2.61 0.14
N GLY A 150 -2.01 -3.49 1.11
CA GLY A 150 -0.70 -4.12 1.28
C GLY A 150 -0.43 -5.12 0.17
N SER A 151 -1.42 -5.97 -0.12
CA SER A 151 -1.34 -7.01 -1.15
C SER A 151 -1.85 -6.57 -2.53
N LEU A 152 -2.63 -5.50 -2.60
CA LEU A 152 -3.31 -5.03 -3.82
C LEU A 152 -2.96 -3.57 -4.13
N ILE A 153 -2.16 -3.34 -5.18
CA ILE A 153 -1.92 -2.00 -5.72
C ILE A 153 -2.99 -1.69 -6.76
N ILE A 154 -3.60 -0.50 -6.71
CA ILE A 154 -4.74 -0.16 -7.56
C ILE A 154 -4.41 1.04 -8.46
N ASP A 155 -4.47 0.85 -9.77
CA ASP A 155 -4.65 1.96 -10.73
C ASP A 155 -6.10 2.43 -10.65
N ARG A 156 -6.33 3.43 -9.80
CA ARG A 156 -7.66 3.98 -9.54
C ARG A 156 -8.29 4.60 -10.78
N ALA A 157 -7.47 5.22 -11.64
CA ALA A 157 -7.93 5.85 -12.86
C ALA A 157 -8.48 4.83 -13.88
N ARG A 158 -7.96 3.59 -13.88
CA ARG A 158 -8.43 2.53 -14.79
C ARG A 158 -9.30 1.47 -14.11
N GLY A 159 -9.32 1.41 -12.78
CA GLY A 159 -9.96 0.35 -12.02
C GLY A 159 -9.23 -0.99 -12.16
N ILE A 160 -7.89 -0.96 -12.15
CA ILE A 160 -7.05 -2.16 -12.30
C ILE A 160 -6.34 -2.46 -10.98
N GLY A 161 -6.47 -3.69 -10.50
CA GLY A 161 -5.72 -4.21 -9.36
C GLY A 161 -4.50 -5.02 -9.77
N PHE A 162 -3.40 -4.87 -9.03
CA PHE A 162 -2.17 -5.64 -9.15
C PHE A 162 -1.97 -6.36 -7.82
N CYS A 163 -2.22 -7.67 -7.82
CA CYS A 163 -2.36 -8.46 -6.61
C CYS A 163 -1.22 -9.48 -6.52
N GLY A 164 -0.28 -9.22 -5.61
CA GLY A 164 0.76 -10.18 -5.25
C GLY A 164 0.19 -11.24 -4.33
N LEU A 165 0.24 -12.49 -4.78
CA LEU A 165 -0.15 -13.67 -4.04
C LEU A 165 0.98 -14.08 -3.11
N SER A 166 0.62 -14.29 -1.84
CA SER A 166 1.53 -14.65 -0.77
C SER A 166 0.74 -15.22 0.40
N GLU A 167 1.43 -15.44 1.50
CA GLU A 167 0.84 -15.72 2.80
C GLU A 167 -0.17 -14.66 3.28
N ARG A 168 -0.09 -13.43 2.77
CA ARG A 168 -0.95 -12.28 3.12
C ARG A 168 -2.08 -12.02 2.12
N CYS A 169 -2.11 -12.74 1.01
CA CYS A 169 -3.22 -12.75 0.07
C CYS A 169 -3.21 -14.03 -0.76
N ASP A 170 -4.26 -14.83 -0.60
CA ASP A 170 -4.51 -15.98 -1.48
C ASP A 170 -5.42 -15.58 -2.65
N MET A 171 -5.65 -16.52 -3.58
CA MET A 171 -6.52 -16.29 -4.74
C MET A 171 -7.96 -15.95 -4.33
N ALA A 172 -8.49 -16.59 -3.29
CA ALA A 172 -9.83 -16.30 -2.78
C ALA A 172 -9.92 -14.87 -2.24
N GLY A 173 -8.88 -14.39 -1.55
CA GLY A 173 -8.75 -13.01 -1.10
C GLY A 173 -8.63 -12.02 -2.26
N ALA A 174 -7.87 -12.36 -3.30
CA ALA A 174 -7.76 -11.54 -4.51
C ALA A 174 -9.10 -11.39 -5.24
N GLU A 175 -9.86 -12.49 -5.34
CA GLU A 175 -11.22 -12.50 -5.90
C GLU A 175 -12.19 -11.66 -5.06
N ALA A 176 -12.16 -11.82 -3.74
CA ALA A 176 -12.99 -11.03 -2.83
C ALA A 176 -12.68 -9.53 -2.93
N MET A 177 -11.40 -9.15 -2.96
CA MET A 177 -10.99 -7.77 -3.14
C MET A 177 -11.35 -7.21 -4.53
N HIS A 178 -11.26 -8.02 -5.60
CA HIS A 178 -11.70 -7.62 -6.94
C HIS A 178 -13.16 -7.15 -6.91
N GLN A 179 -14.04 -7.90 -6.26
CA GLN A 179 -15.46 -7.54 -6.12
C GLN A 179 -15.66 -6.35 -5.18
N ALA A 180 -15.04 -6.37 -4.00
CA ALA A 180 -15.21 -5.33 -2.98
C ALA A 180 -14.83 -3.93 -3.50
N PHE A 181 -13.67 -3.82 -4.17
CA PHE A 181 -13.21 -2.58 -4.78
C PHE A 181 -13.88 -2.27 -6.13
N GLY A 182 -14.69 -3.19 -6.69
CA GLY A 182 -15.34 -2.99 -7.99
C GLY A 182 -14.35 -2.88 -9.15
N LEU A 183 -13.28 -3.67 -9.12
CA LEU A 183 -12.21 -3.60 -10.13
C LEU A 183 -12.69 -4.17 -11.47
N ARG A 184 -12.20 -3.57 -12.56
CA ARG A 184 -12.46 -4.03 -13.94
C ARG A 184 -11.53 -5.18 -14.33
N LEU A 185 -10.29 -5.08 -13.88
CA LEU A 185 -9.23 -6.07 -14.11
C LEU A 185 -8.43 -6.26 -12.82
N THR A 186 -8.11 -7.50 -12.47
CA THR A 186 -7.05 -7.79 -11.49
C THR A 186 -6.00 -8.68 -12.15
N PHE A 187 -4.75 -8.23 -12.09
CA PHE A 187 -3.59 -9.02 -12.47
C PHE A 187 -2.98 -9.64 -11.22
N CYS A 188 -3.14 -10.95 -11.06
CA CYS A 188 -2.62 -11.72 -9.94
C CYS A 188 -1.27 -12.36 -10.31
N PHE A 189 -0.31 -12.34 -9.39
CA PHE A 189 1.01 -12.94 -9.61
C PHE A 189 1.62 -13.42 -8.31
N GLU A 190 2.44 -14.46 -8.35
CA GLU A 190 3.18 -14.90 -7.15
C GLU A 190 4.31 -13.94 -6.83
N LEU A 191 4.37 -13.51 -5.57
CA LEU A 191 5.56 -12.84 -5.04
C LEU A 191 6.71 -13.84 -4.94
N ALA A 192 7.95 -13.33 -4.97
CA ALA A 192 9.11 -14.14 -4.60
C ALA A 192 8.88 -14.71 -3.18
N GLU A 193 9.39 -15.91 -2.88
CA GLU A 193 9.21 -16.55 -1.56
C GLU A 193 9.65 -15.67 -0.40
N SER A 194 10.55 -14.74 -0.70
CA SER A 194 10.98 -13.77 0.25
C SER A 194 9.82 -12.78 0.57
N GLU A 195 9.08 -12.28 -0.40
CA GLU A 195 8.20 -11.13 -0.17
C GLU A 195 6.80 -11.49 0.33
N TYR A 196 6.20 -10.59 1.11
CA TYR A 196 4.91 -10.82 1.76
C TYR A 196 3.82 -9.85 1.29
N HIS A 197 4.16 -8.59 0.97
CA HIS A 197 3.23 -7.58 0.48
C HIS A 197 3.70 -6.97 -0.85
N THR A 198 2.74 -6.72 -1.72
CA THR A 198 2.95 -6.10 -3.03
C THR A 198 3.43 -4.65 -2.90
N ASN A 199 2.97 -3.91 -1.89
CA ASN A 199 3.34 -2.51 -1.67
C ASN A 199 4.80 -2.29 -1.22
N VAL A 200 5.56 -3.36 -1.00
CA VAL A 200 7.00 -3.31 -0.76
C VAL A 200 7.78 -3.34 -2.09
N VAL A 201 7.20 -3.96 -3.13
CA VAL A 201 7.89 -4.27 -4.39
C VAL A 201 7.32 -3.55 -5.60
N LEU A 202 6.10 -3.02 -5.48
CA LEU A 202 5.39 -2.32 -6.53
C LEU A 202 4.62 -1.14 -5.95
N THR A 203 4.72 0.02 -6.59
CA THR A 203 3.74 1.09 -6.45
C THR A 203 3.41 1.69 -7.81
N LEU A 204 2.17 2.18 -7.95
CA LEU A 204 1.74 2.94 -9.11
C LEU A 204 1.58 4.41 -8.74
N LEU A 205 2.20 5.27 -9.55
CA LEU A 205 2.24 6.70 -9.33
C LEU A 205 1.16 7.37 -10.17
N ALA A 206 0.05 7.75 -9.52
CA ALA A 206 -1.09 8.43 -10.12
C ALA A 206 -1.57 7.81 -11.46
N GLY A 207 -1.46 6.47 -11.61
CA GLY A 207 -1.82 5.74 -12.84
C GLY A 207 -0.98 6.07 -14.08
N ARG A 208 0.23 6.63 -13.91
CA ARG A 208 1.08 7.14 -15.02
C ARG A 208 2.49 6.57 -15.06
N ALA A 209 3.00 6.06 -13.94
CA ALA A 209 4.32 5.45 -13.83
C ALA A 209 4.32 4.39 -12.72
N ALA A 210 5.35 3.57 -12.67
CA ALA A 210 5.54 2.56 -11.63
C ALA A 210 6.92 2.69 -10.95
N ILE A 211 7.00 2.26 -9.70
CA ILE A 211 8.27 1.90 -9.06
C ILE A 211 8.25 0.40 -8.81
N ILE A 212 9.28 -0.32 -9.25
CA ILE A 212 9.28 -1.78 -9.33
C ILE A 212 10.60 -2.34 -8.82
N ALA A 213 10.54 -3.22 -7.81
CA ALA A 213 11.65 -4.07 -7.41
C ALA A 213 11.53 -5.45 -8.08
N ALA A 214 12.28 -5.67 -9.15
CA ALA A 214 12.14 -6.86 -10.00
C ALA A 214 12.37 -8.18 -9.26
N ASP A 215 13.22 -8.17 -8.23
CA ASP A 215 13.53 -9.34 -7.40
C ASP A 215 12.40 -9.73 -6.42
N GLY A 216 11.34 -8.92 -6.36
CA GLY A 216 10.14 -9.19 -5.55
C GLY A 216 9.10 -10.08 -6.21
N PHE A 217 9.29 -10.41 -7.49
CA PHE A 217 8.36 -11.20 -8.30
C PHE A 217 8.94 -12.57 -8.58
N ARG A 218 8.13 -13.63 -8.48
CA ARG A 218 8.58 -14.99 -8.82
C ARG A 218 8.78 -15.19 -10.32
N ASP A 219 7.84 -14.69 -11.11
CA ASP A 219 7.94 -14.69 -12.57
C ASP A 219 8.54 -13.35 -13.07
N PRO A 220 9.74 -13.36 -13.69
CA PRO A 220 10.38 -12.15 -14.20
C PRO A 220 9.66 -11.51 -15.39
N ALA A 221 8.65 -12.15 -16.00
CA ALA A 221 7.81 -11.56 -17.03
C ALA A 221 6.78 -10.58 -16.45
N VAL A 222 6.31 -10.82 -15.22
CA VAL A 222 5.31 -9.97 -14.54
C VAL A 222 5.75 -8.51 -14.43
N PRO A 223 6.91 -8.17 -13.80
CA PRO A 223 7.30 -6.77 -13.65
C PRO A 223 7.57 -6.09 -15.00
N LYS A 224 8.00 -6.84 -16.02
CA LYS A 224 8.17 -6.32 -17.39
C LYS A 224 6.84 -5.96 -18.03
N ALA A 225 5.83 -6.82 -17.89
CA ALA A 225 4.48 -6.54 -18.39
C ALA A 225 3.87 -5.32 -17.69
N ILE A 226 4.05 -5.19 -16.37
CA ILE A 226 3.62 -4.00 -15.61
C ILE A 226 4.32 -2.75 -16.16
N ALA A 227 5.65 -2.76 -16.31
CA ALA A 227 6.37 -1.60 -16.87
C ALA A 227 5.89 -1.25 -18.29
N GLN A 228 5.63 -2.25 -19.14
CA GLN A 228 5.13 -2.06 -20.49
C GLN A 228 3.71 -1.45 -20.51
N ALA A 229 2.82 -1.86 -19.60
CA ALA A 229 1.49 -1.27 -19.47
C ALA A 229 1.54 0.25 -19.21
N TYR A 230 2.59 0.72 -18.55
CA TYR A 230 2.85 2.15 -18.31
C TYR A 230 3.87 2.76 -19.28
N ALA A 231 3.91 2.26 -20.53
CA ALA A 231 4.77 2.77 -21.61
C ALA A 231 6.27 2.85 -21.24
N GLY A 232 6.74 1.92 -20.40
CA GLY A 232 8.13 1.89 -19.92
C GLY A 232 8.46 2.94 -18.86
N ARG A 233 7.47 3.71 -18.36
CA ARG A 233 7.65 4.68 -17.27
C ARG A 233 7.76 3.96 -15.93
N ALA A 234 8.91 3.32 -15.71
CA ALA A 234 9.19 2.55 -14.52
C ALA A 234 10.54 2.96 -13.90
N ILE A 235 10.55 3.11 -12.58
CA ILE A 235 11.76 3.18 -11.77
C ILE A 235 12.08 1.77 -11.29
N TRP A 236 13.17 1.20 -11.80
CA TRP A 236 13.65 -0.12 -11.39
C TRP A 236 14.52 0.00 -10.15
N LEU A 237 14.14 -0.69 -9.08
CA LEU A 237 14.86 -0.68 -7.81
C LEU A 237 15.90 -1.81 -7.74
N THR A 238 17.04 -1.50 -7.14
CA THR A 238 17.98 -2.53 -6.70
C THR A 238 17.47 -3.19 -5.40
N PRO A 239 17.98 -4.39 -5.02
CA PRO A 239 17.62 -5.01 -3.74
C PRO A 239 17.90 -4.09 -2.54
N ALA A 240 18.97 -3.30 -2.58
CA ALA A 240 19.30 -2.34 -1.52
C ALA A 240 18.27 -1.21 -1.41
N GLN A 241 17.78 -0.70 -2.54
CA GLN A 241 16.74 0.34 -2.58
C GLN A 241 15.38 -0.23 -2.11
N LYS A 242 15.06 -1.47 -2.47
CA LYS A 242 13.89 -2.18 -1.91
C LYS A 242 14.02 -2.32 -0.39
N GLN A 243 15.19 -2.69 0.11
CA GLN A 243 15.44 -2.82 1.56
C GLN A 243 15.33 -1.46 2.29
N ALA A 244 15.62 -0.36 1.61
CA ALA A 244 15.39 1.00 2.07
C ALA A 244 13.94 1.49 1.85
N TYR A 245 13.00 0.60 1.50
CA TYR A 245 11.58 0.91 1.25
C TYR A 245 11.29 1.87 0.10
N ALA A 246 12.15 1.98 -0.91
CA ALA A 246 11.89 2.83 -2.08
C ALA A 246 10.63 2.43 -2.88
N GLY A 247 10.18 1.18 -2.76
CA GLY A 247 8.93 0.70 -3.35
C GLY A 247 7.68 1.11 -2.55
N ASN A 248 7.82 1.42 -1.26
CA ASN A 248 6.74 1.79 -0.35
C ASN A 248 6.38 3.28 -0.45
N ALA A 249 6.29 3.77 -1.69
CA ALA A 249 5.98 5.14 -2.03
C ALA A 249 4.50 5.31 -2.42
N ILE A 250 4.00 6.54 -2.35
CA ILE A 250 2.59 6.87 -2.65
C ILE A 250 2.46 8.23 -3.34
N THR A 251 1.53 8.34 -4.28
CA THR A 251 1.07 9.65 -4.80
C THR A 251 -0.24 10.03 -4.15
N LEU A 252 -0.27 11.16 -3.43
CA LEU A 252 -1.49 11.75 -2.86
C LEU A 252 -1.98 12.97 -3.64
N SER A 253 -1.18 13.40 -4.63
CA SER A 253 -1.51 14.41 -5.62
C SER A 253 -0.98 13.94 -6.99
N GLY A 254 -1.39 14.64 -8.05
CA GLY A 254 -0.88 14.37 -9.39
C GLY A 254 0.59 14.73 -9.59
N GLU A 255 1.24 15.42 -8.66
CA GLU A 255 2.56 16.03 -8.90
C GLU A 255 3.62 15.60 -7.90
N ARG A 256 3.26 14.83 -6.86
CA ARG A 256 4.18 14.44 -5.80
C ARG A 256 4.13 12.95 -5.52
N VAL A 257 5.32 12.36 -5.40
CA VAL A 257 5.52 11.03 -4.84
C VAL A 257 6.14 11.16 -3.45
N TRP A 258 5.47 10.62 -2.45
CA TRP A 258 5.94 10.55 -1.08
C TRP A 258 6.64 9.23 -0.80
N MET A 259 7.80 9.28 -0.16
CA MET A 259 8.53 8.12 0.38
C MET A 259 9.30 8.54 1.64
N SER A 260 9.85 7.59 2.40
CA SER A 260 10.72 7.97 3.53
C SER A 260 11.99 8.66 3.04
N SER A 261 12.66 9.43 3.90
CA SER A 261 13.95 10.04 3.55
C SER A 261 14.99 8.97 3.19
N GLY A 262 15.07 7.86 3.94
CA GLY A 262 15.97 6.75 3.63
C GLY A 262 15.69 6.12 2.25
N ALA A 263 14.41 5.94 1.91
CA ALA A 263 14.00 5.52 0.57
C ALA A 263 14.48 6.48 -0.51
N ALA A 264 14.22 7.79 -0.34
CA ALA A 264 14.63 8.80 -1.30
C ALA A 264 16.16 8.81 -1.46
N ASP A 265 16.91 8.82 -0.35
CA ASP A 265 18.38 8.85 -0.33
C ASP A 265 19.03 7.64 -1.00
N SER A 266 18.32 6.50 -1.02
CA SER A 266 18.76 5.32 -1.76
C SER A 266 18.66 5.49 -3.30
N LEU A 267 17.83 6.42 -3.80
CA LEU A 267 17.63 6.63 -5.23
C LEU A 267 18.83 7.33 -5.88
N THR A 268 19.23 6.79 -7.03
CA THR A 268 20.25 7.39 -7.90
C THR A 268 19.77 8.71 -8.50
N VAL A 269 20.74 9.51 -8.98
CA VAL A 269 20.45 10.79 -9.65
C VAL A 269 19.56 10.56 -10.88
N GLU A 270 19.79 9.49 -11.62
CA GLU A 270 19.03 9.11 -12.82
C GLU A 270 17.59 8.74 -12.48
N GLN A 271 17.35 7.97 -11.40
CA GLN A 271 15.99 7.63 -10.97
C GLN A 271 15.23 8.87 -10.49
N ARG A 272 15.90 9.78 -9.77
CA ARG A 272 15.30 11.06 -9.35
C ARG A 272 14.96 11.94 -10.55
N ALA A 273 15.85 12.02 -11.53
CA ALA A 273 15.61 12.74 -12.78
C ALA A 273 14.46 12.11 -13.59
N ALA A 274 14.36 10.78 -13.61
CA ALA A 274 13.26 10.07 -14.26
C ALA A 274 11.91 10.35 -13.58
N LEU A 275 11.84 10.32 -12.25
CA LEU A 275 10.63 10.72 -11.51
C LEU A 275 10.21 12.15 -11.84
N ALA A 276 11.16 13.09 -11.87
CA ALA A 276 10.89 14.47 -12.28
C ALA A 276 10.41 14.54 -13.74
N GLY A 277 11.02 13.77 -14.65
CA GLY A 277 10.60 13.66 -16.05
C GLY A 277 9.22 13.03 -16.24
N PHE A 278 8.76 12.20 -15.29
CA PHE A 278 7.39 11.69 -15.23
C PHE A 278 6.41 12.70 -14.59
N GLY A 279 6.91 13.84 -14.13
CA GLY A 279 6.13 14.93 -13.53
C GLY A 279 5.94 14.80 -12.03
N PHE A 280 6.82 14.10 -11.32
CA PHE A 280 6.75 13.93 -9.87
C PHE A 280 7.90 14.64 -9.15
N ALA A 281 7.55 15.57 -8.25
CA ALA A 281 8.42 15.99 -7.18
C ALA A 281 8.49 14.91 -6.09
N ILE A 282 9.64 14.76 -5.45
CA ILE A 282 9.82 13.84 -4.32
C ILE A 282 9.51 14.59 -3.02
N GLY A 283 8.53 14.11 -2.27
CA GLY A 283 8.29 14.51 -0.88
C GLY A 283 8.85 13.48 0.08
N THR A 284 9.49 13.91 1.16
CA THR A 284 10.11 13.00 2.13
C THR A 284 9.75 13.34 3.56
N VAL A 285 9.78 12.32 4.41
CA VAL A 285 9.76 12.42 5.86
C VAL A 285 10.65 11.34 6.48
N GLU A 286 11.25 11.64 7.64
CA GLU A 286 11.98 10.65 8.42
C GLU A 286 11.01 9.64 9.05
N LEU A 287 11.25 8.35 8.81
CA LEU A 287 10.41 7.24 9.29
C LEU A 287 11.22 6.05 9.83
N ASP A 288 12.52 6.20 10.05
CA ASP A 288 13.43 5.10 10.41
C ASP A 288 13.04 4.37 11.71
N GLU A 289 12.30 5.02 12.60
CA GLU A 289 11.81 4.39 13.82
C GLU A 289 10.58 3.52 13.55
N ILE A 290 9.65 3.99 12.72
CA ILE A 290 8.46 3.24 12.31
C ILE A 290 8.85 2.06 11.40
N GLU A 291 9.85 2.25 10.55
CA GLU A 291 10.36 1.24 9.62
C GLU A 291 10.90 -0.03 10.31
N LYS A 292 11.27 0.07 11.60
CA LYS A 292 11.63 -1.10 12.42
C LYS A 292 10.48 -2.10 12.55
N ALA A 293 9.23 -1.64 12.47
CA ALA A 293 8.04 -2.50 12.50
C ALA A 293 7.69 -3.10 11.13
N GLY A 294 8.58 -2.97 10.14
CA GLY A 294 8.45 -3.70 8.89
C GLY A 294 7.53 -3.04 7.86
N GLY A 295 7.21 -1.75 8.01
CA GLY A 295 6.45 -0.96 7.04
C GLY A 295 6.94 0.49 7.00
N SER A 296 6.74 1.18 5.87
CA SER A 296 7.21 2.56 5.67
C SER A 296 6.04 3.48 5.28
N LEU A 297 6.31 4.54 4.52
CA LEU A 297 5.40 5.65 4.30
C LEU A 297 4.05 5.23 3.73
N ARG A 298 4.00 4.45 2.64
CA ARG A 298 2.75 3.98 2.04
C ARG A 298 1.92 3.16 3.03
N CYS A 299 2.57 2.32 3.85
CA CYS A 299 1.87 1.51 4.84
C CYS A 299 1.17 2.37 5.91
N CYS A 300 1.76 3.50 6.28
CA CYS A 300 1.22 4.39 7.31
C CYS A 300 -0.03 5.17 6.86
N VAL A 301 -0.38 5.11 5.57
CA VAL A 301 -1.40 5.98 4.97
C VAL A 301 -2.59 5.16 4.50
N GLY A 302 -3.74 5.39 5.13
CA GLY A 302 -5.03 4.98 4.61
C GLY A 302 -5.59 6.03 3.65
N GLU A 303 -5.89 5.63 2.42
CA GLU A 303 -6.46 6.53 1.41
C GLU A 303 -7.98 6.61 1.55
N ILE A 304 -8.56 7.80 1.38
CA ILE A 304 -10.01 8.03 1.30
C ILE A 304 -10.35 8.45 -0.13
N TYR A 305 -11.07 7.58 -0.84
CA TYR A 305 -11.63 7.84 -2.18
C TYR A 305 -13.11 8.19 -2.07
#